data_AF-A0A0F9HDY4-F1
#
_entry.id   AF-A0A0F9HDY4-F1
#
_cell.length_a   1.000
_cell.length_b   1.000
_cell.length_c   1.000
_cell.angle_alpha   90.00
_cell.angle_beta   90.00
_cell.angle_gamma   90.00
#
_symmetry.space_group_name_H-M   'P 1'
#
loop_
_entity.id
_entity.type
_entity.pdbx_description
1 polymer ?
#
loop_
_entity_poly.entity_id
_entity_poly.type
_entity_poly.pdbx_seq_one_letter_code
_entity_poly.pdbx_strand_id
1 'polypeptide(L)'
;MPSKFQLLRSETTRNIIRNPSVENDLDDWAAQGSGITRSTVEARFDRHSVRVVTNGAAPFEGANVRSFPNTSATLYAGSASIRGDGQVQLRIRDNFNGDEFISDPLDLDPDRWIRISDVIGR
;
A
#
# COMPACT_ATOMS: atom_id res chain seq x y z
N MET A 1 -27.66 -0.30 4.62
CA MET A 1 -26.81 -1.37 4.05
C MET A 1 -25.36 -0.94 4.24
N PRO A 2 -24.47 -1.75 4.84
CA PRO A 2 -23.09 -1.30 5.06
C PRO A 2 -22.39 -1.22 3.69
N SER A 3 -21.87 -0.04 3.36
CA SER A 3 -21.10 0.18 2.14
C SER A 3 -19.83 -0.66 2.21
N LYS A 4 -19.75 -1.71 1.39
CA LYS A 4 -18.51 -2.46 1.21
C LYS A 4 -17.48 -1.51 0.57
N PHE A 5 -16.29 -1.41 1.16
CA PHE A 5 -15.13 -0.87 0.44
C PHE A 5 -14.96 -1.68 -0.85
N GLN A 6 -14.91 -0.99 -2.00
CA GLN A 6 -14.70 -1.60 -3.30
C GLN A 6 -13.34 -1.17 -3.84
N LEU A 7 -12.45 -2.14 -4.05
CA LEU A 7 -11.20 -1.94 -4.76
C LEU A 7 -11.50 -1.96 -6.27
N LEU A 8 -11.49 -0.78 -6.89
CA LEU A 8 -11.73 -0.64 -8.33
C LEU A 8 -10.40 -0.70 -9.11
N ARG A 9 -10.44 -1.22 -10.34
CA ARG A 9 -9.27 -1.24 -11.24
C ARG A 9 -9.08 0.13 -11.88
N SER A 10 -7.90 0.72 -11.72
CA SER A 10 -7.54 2.00 -12.34
C SER A 10 -7.14 1.78 -13.80
N GLU A 11 -8.03 2.13 -14.74
CA GLU A 11 -7.68 2.19 -16.17
C GLU A 11 -7.58 3.65 -16.70
N THR A 12 -8.08 4.65 -15.95
CA THR A 12 -8.02 6.09 -16.30
C THR A 12 -8.15 7.02 -15.08
N THR A 13 -7.67 6.62 -13.90
CA THR A 13 -7.79 7.47 -12.69
C THR A 13 -6.49 8.19 -12.35
N ARG A 14 -6.60 9.47 -11.98
CA ARG A 14 -5.49 10.27 -11.45
C ARG A 14 -4.99 9.63 -10.15
N ASN A 15 -3.68 9.39 -10.06
CA ASN A 15 -3.09 9.02 -8.77
C ASN A 15 -3.13 10.23 -7.83
N ILE A 16 -3.74 10.03 -6.66
CA ILE A 16 -3.88 11.07 -5.63
C ILE A 16 -2.68 11.10 -4.67
N ILE A 17 -1.86 10.05 -4.66
CA ILE A 17 -0.58 10.02 -3.94
C ILE A 17 0.45 10.78 -4.77
N ARG A 18 1.09 11.79 -4.17
CA ARG A 18 2.00 12.71 -4.88
C ARG A 18 3.33 12.04 -5.25
N ASN A 19 3.92 11.27 -4.34
CA ASN A 19 5.21 10.61 -4.52
C ASN A 19 5.11 9.07 -4.27
N PRO A 20 4.31 8.33 -5.06
CA PRO A 20 4.01 6.92 -4.78
C PRO A 20 5.20 5.99 -5.03
N SER A 21 6.16 6.38 -5.87
CA SER A 21 7.39 5.62 -6.13
C SER A 21 8.61 6.19 -5.41
N VAL A 22 8.43 7.16 -4.50
CA VAL A 22 9.50 7.71 -3.66
C VAL A 22 10.75 8.12 -4.46
N GLU A 23 10.55 8.82 -5.58
CA GLU A 23 11.65 9.20 -6.49
C GLU A 23 12.58 10.24 -5.85
N ASN A 24 12.11 11.05 -4.92
CA ASN A 24 12.88 12.14 -4.32
C ASN A 24 13.16 11.89 -2.83
N ASP A 25 12.11 11.59 -2.07
CA ASP A 25 12.11 11.50 -0.60
C ASP A 25 11.08 10.45 -0.11
N LEU A 26 10.93 10.35 1.22
CA LEU A 26 9.95 9.52 1.93
C LEU A 26 8.90 10.36 2.66
N ASP A 27 8.76 11.66 2.37
CA ASP A 27 8.04 12.59 3.27
C ASP A 27 6.56 12.23 3.47
N ASP A 28 5.92 11.64 2.46
CA ASP A 28 4.53 11.19 2.52
C ASP A 28 4.36 9.78 3.14
N TRP A 29 5.46 9.07 3.39
CA TRP A 29 5.48 7.69 3.87
C TRP A 29 5.89 7.62 5.33
N ALA A 30 5.16 6.84 6.11
CA ALA A 30 5.45 6.61 7.51
C ALA A 30 5.68 5.12 7.79
N ALA A 31 6.65 4.85 8.65
CA ALA A 31 6.84 3.52 9.23
C ALA A 31 5.82 3.28 10.34
N GLN A 32 5.38 2.03 10.46
CA GLN A 32 4.61 1.54 11.60
C GLN A 32 5.32 0.30 12.13
N GLY A 33 5.98 0.42 13.29
CA GLY A 33 6.74 -0.68 13.90
C GLY A 33 7.79 -1.33 12.98
N SER A 34 8.28 -0.60 11.98
CA SER A 34 9.20 -1.09 10.94
C SER A 34 10.29 -0.06 10.68
N GLY A 35 11.33 -0.46 9.94
CA GLY A 35 12.25 0.46 9.26
C GLY A 35 11.81 0.65 7.81
N ILE A 36 11.71 1.89 7.35
CA ILE A 36 11.49 2.20 5.93
C ILE A 36 12.66 2.97 5.35
N THR A 37 13.04 2.64 4.12
CA THR A 37 14.10 3.33 3.36
C THR A 37 13.70 3.48 1.90
N ARG A 38 14.24 4.51 1.25
CA ARG A 38 14.16 4.66 -0.21
C ARG A 38 15.28 3.81 -0.83
N SER A 39 14.93 2.90 -1.72
CA SER A 39 15.86 1.89 -2.23
C SER A 39 15.65 1.63 -3.72
N THR A 40 16.73 1.32 -4.44
CA THR A 40 16.69 0.70 -5.77
C THR A 40 16.89 -0.82 -5.71
N VAL A 41 17.30 -1.36 -4.56
CA VAL A 41 17.41 -2.81 -4.34
C VAL A 41 16.03 -3.42 -4.48
N GLU A 42 15.92 -4.42 -5.36
CA GLU A 42 14.69 -5.16 -5.67
C GLU A 42 13.54 -4.27 -6.12
N ALA A 43 13.82 -3.08 -6.64
CA ALA A 43 12.81 -2.09 -6.95
C ALA A 43 12.22 -2.28 -8.36
N ARG A 44 11.00 -1.78 -8.56
CA ARG A 44 10.27 -2.04 -9.82
C ARG A 44 10.82 -1.12 -10.90
N PHE A 45 11.18 -1.68 -12.05
CA PHE A 45 11.69 -0.94 -13.22
C PHE A 45 12.97 -0.13 -12.93
N ASP A 46 13.82 -0.60 -12.00
CA ASP A 46 15.04 0.10 -11.56
C ASP A 46 14.80 1.54 -11.05
N ARG A 47 13.56 1.84 -10.67
CA ARG A 47 13.17 3.11 -10.04
C ARG A 47 13.16 2.95 -8.54
N HIS A 48 13.24 4.06 -7.82
CA HIS A 48 13.18 3.98 -6.36
C HIS A 48 11.85 3.37 -5.89
N SER A 49 11.90 2.72 -4.74
CA SER A 49 10.75 2.10 -4.09
C SER A 49 10.92 2.17 -2.57
N VAL A 50 9.80 2.06 -1.87
CA VAL A 50 9.82 1.94 -0.41
C VAL A 50 10.26 0.53 -0.05
N ARG A 51 11.42 0.41 0.58
CA ARG A 51 11.87 -0.83 1.20
C ARG A 51 11.43 -0.81 2.66
N VAL A 52 10.68 -1.83 3.04
CA VAL A 52 10.22 -2.05 4.41
C VAL A 52 10.97 -3.23 5.00
N VAL A 53 11.49 -3.06 6.21
CA VAL A 53 12.11 -4.13 7.00
C VAL A 53 11.43 -4.17 8.35
N THR A 54 10.89 -5.33 8.70
CA THR A 54 10.15 -5.60 9.95
C THR A 54 10.60 -6.97 10.46
N ASN A 55 10.57 -7.16 11.77
CA ASN A 55 10.80 -8.46 12.41
C ASN A 55 9.49 -9.21 12.71
N GLY A 56 8.34 -8.65 12.32
CA GLY A 56 7.01 -9.23 12.50
C GLY A 56 6.60 -9.38 13.96
N ALA A 57 7.08 -8.50 14.85
CA ALA A 57 6.84 -8.65 16.29
C ALA A 57 5.41 -8.25 16.70
N ALA A 58 4.82 -7.29 15.99
CA ALA A 58 3.46 -6.81 16.21
C ALA A 58 2.59 -6.90 14.94
N PRO A 59 1.27 -7.01 15.09
CA PRO A 59 0.37 -6.92 13.95
C PRO A 59 0.44 -5.53 13.30
N PHE A 60 0.32 -5.50 11.98
CA PHE A 60 0.35 -4.29 11.15
C PHE A 60 1.67 -3.51 11.18
N GLU A 61 2.78 -4.19 11.46
CA GLU A 61 4.09 -3.63 11.13
C GLU A 61 4.22 -3.46 9.62
N GLY A 62 4.75 -2.31 9.17
CA GLY A 62 4.87 -2.04 7.75
C GLY A 62 5.06 -0.57 7.43
N ALA A 63 4.67 -0.18 6.21
CA ALA A 63 4.66 1.20 5.76
C ALA A 63 3.22 1.64 5.48
N ASN A 64 2.92 2.91 5.76
CA ASN A 64 1.68 3.54 5.38
C ASN A 64 1.92 4.86 4.67
N VAL A 65 0.96 5.25 3.84
CA VAL A 65 0.92 6.55 3.17
C VAL A 65 -0.47 7.12 3.38
N ARG A 66 -0.54 8.41 3.70
CA ARG A 66 -1.83 9.09 3.87
C ARG A 66 -2.16 9.87 2.60
N SER A 67 -3.26 9.54 1.94
CA SER A 67 -3.84 10.45 0.95
C SER A 67 -4.57 11.57 1.68
N PHE A 68 -4.17 12.81 1.44
CA PHE A 68 -4.89 14.00 1.89
C PHE A 68 -4.69 15.16 0.89
N PRO A 69 -5.74 15.93 0.57
CA PRO A 69 -7.13 15.79 1.01
C PRO A 69 -7.89 14.67 0.27
N ASN A 70 -8.76 13.95 0.98
CA ASN A 70 -9.76 13.05 0.40
C ASN A 70 -11.16 13.67 0.57
N THR A 71 -12.04 13.40 -0.37
CA THR A 71 -13.44 13.85 -0.36
C THR A 71 -14.31 12.76 0.26
N SER A 72 -15.15 13.15 1.22
CA SER A 72 -16.11 12.23 1.85
C SER A 72 -17.06 11.61 0.80
N ALA A 73 -17.55 10.40 1.07
CA ALA A 73 -18.47 9.65 0.21
C ALA A 73 -17.98 9.45 -1.24
N THR A 74 -16.68 9.55 -1.48
CA THR A 74 -16.06 9.32 -2.79
C THR A 74 -15.45 7.93 -2.84
N LEU A 75 -15.72 7.19 -3.92
CA LEU A 75 -15.11 5.87 -4.14
C LEU A 75 -13.68 6.04 -4.63
N TYR A 76 -12.76 5.31 -3.99
CA TYR A 76 -11.35 5.31 -4.34
C TYR A 76 -10.89 3.93 -4.80
N ALA A 77 -10.10 3.91 -5.87
CA ALA A 77 -9.35 2.75 -6.34
C ALA A 77 -7.97 2.75 -5.69
N GLY A 78 -7.52 1.59 -5.18
CA GLY A 78 -6.18 1.41 -4.62
C GLY A 78 -5.45 0.27 -5.33
N SER A 79 -4.18 0.48 -5.66
CA SER A 79 -3.31 -0.60 -6.11
C SER A 79 -1.87 -0.35 -5.68
N ALA A 80 -1.19 -1.38 -5.20
CA ALA A 80 0.23 -1.37 -4.90
C ALA A 80 0.91 -2.53 -5.62
N SER A 81 2.14 -2.30 -6.09
CA SER A 81 3.02 -3.36 -6.56
C SER A 81 3.98 -3.70 -5.44
N ILE A 82 4.05 -4.96 -5.04
CA ILE A 82 4.90 -5.42 -3.94
C ILE A 82 5.69 -6.64 -4.41
N ARG A 83 6.91 -6.76 -3.90
CA ARG A 83 7.82 -7.90 -3.99
C ARG A 83 8.55 -7.99 -2.66
N GLY A 84 8.88 -9.19 -2.23
CA GLY A 84 9.61 -9.40 -0.99
C GLY A 84 9.43 -10.82 -0.47
N ASP A 85 9.75 -11.01 0.79
CA ASP A 85 9.56 -12.27 1.52
C ASP A 85 8.60 -12.07 2.69
N GLY A 86 7.99 -13.15 3.16
CA GLY A 86 7.01 -13.17 4.23
C GLY A 86 5.59 -12.86 3.78
N GLN A 87 4.73 -12.57 4.76
CA GLN A 87 3.30 -12.39 4.55
C GLN A 87 2.91 -10.94 4.80
N VAL A 88 2.11 -10.37 3.89
CA VAL A 88 1.64 -8.98 3.97
C VAL A 88 0.12 -8.88 3.89
N GLN A 89 -0.42 -7.79 4.43
CA GLN A 89 -1.83 -7.43 4.30
C GLN A 89 -1.96 -5.99 3.81
N LEU A 90 -2.94 -5.73 2.96
CA LEU A 90 -3.34 -4.38 2.63
C LEU A 90 -4.36 -3.88 3.65
N ARG A 91 -4.11 -2.70 4.21
CA ARG A 91 -5.09 -1.99 5.04
C ARG A 91 -5.44 -0.65 4.41
N ILE A 92 -6.74 -0.38 4.30
CA ILE A 92 -7.28 0.94 3.95
C ILE A 92 -8.09 1.40 5.15
N ARG A 93 -7.80 2.59 5.65
CA ARG A 93 -8.46 3.15 6.84
C ARG A 93 -8.99 4.54 6.55
N ASP A 94 -10.26 4.75 6.82
CA ASP A 94 -10.82 6.09 6.96
C ASP A 94 -10.52 6.60 8.38
N ASN A 95 -9.63 7.58 8.47
CA ASN A 95 -9.22 8.13 9.76
C ASN A 95 -10.27 9.05 10.40
N PHE A 96 -11.31 9.48 9.67
CA PHE A 96 -12.39 10.31 10.19
C PHE A 96 -13.57 9.47 10.68
N ASN A 97 -14.00 8.49 9.87
CA ASN A 97 -15.16 7.66 10.19
C ASN A 97 -14.79 6.39 10.99
N GLY A 98 -13.50 6.04 11.04
CA GLY A 98 -13.02 4.83 11.74
C GLY A 98 -13.21 3.54 10.95
N ASP A 99 -13.82 3.61 9.77
CA ASP A 99 -14.02 2.47 8.89
C ASP A 99 -12.69 1.93 8.36
N GLU A 100 -12.57 0.61 8.27
CA GLU A 100 -11.39 -0.04 7.72
C GLU A 100 -11.72 -1.24 6.84
N PHE A 101 -10.84 -1.45 5.87
CA PHE A 101 -10.73 -2.66 5.09
C PHE A 101 -9.34 -3.25 5.33
N ILE A 102 -9.30 -4.54 5.65
CA ILE A 102 -8.07 -5.32 5.78
C ILE A 102 -8.23 -6.53 4.86
N SER A 103 -7.25 -6.77 4.00
CA SER A 103 -7.26 -7.93 3.12
C SER A 103 -6.92 -9.21 3.85
N ASP A 104 -7.24 -10.35 3.24
CA ASP A 104 -6.62 -11.61 3.62
C ASP A 104 -5.08 -11.51 3.50
N PRO A 105 -4.35 -12.27 4.31
CA PRO A 105 -2.90 -12.32 4.21
C PRO A 105 -2.43 -12.86 2.85
N LEU A 106 -1.36 -12.28 2.34
CA LEU A 106 -0.77 -12.60 1.04
C LEU A 106 0.70 -12.91 1.21
N ASP A 107 1.07 -14.14 0.88
CA ASP A 107 2.47 -14.55 0.86
C ASP A 107 3.19 -13.91 -0.34
N LEU A 108 4.31 -13.27 -0.05
CA LEU A 108 5.19 -12.69 -1.05
C LEU A 108 6.16 -13.73 -1.60
N ASP A 109 6.55 -13.50 -2.84
CA ASP A 109 7.58 -14.28 -3.52
C ASP A 109 8.73 -13.31 -3.85
N PRO A 110 9.96 -13.58 -3.36
CA PRO A 110 11.08 -12.69 -3.58
C PRO A 110 11.50 -12.66 -5.05
N ASP A 111 10.98 -13.51 -5.94
CA ASP A 111 11.28 -13.48 -7.37
C ASP A 111 10.15 -12.90 -8.22
N ARG A 112 9.02 -12.52 -7.60
CA ARG A 112 7.83 -12.08 -8.33
C ARG A 112 7.20 -10.81 -7.78
N TRP A 113 6.98 -9.85 -8.68
CA TRP A 113 6.12 -8.71 -8.41
C TRP A 113 4.65 -9.13 -8.46
N ILE A 114 3.92 -8.80 -7.40
CA ILE A 114 2.47 -8.94 -7.34
C ILE A 114 1.82 -7.56 -7.31
N ARG A 115 0.70 -7.42 -8.01
CA ARG A 115 -0.15 -6.23 -7.93
C ARG A 115 -1.34 -6.55 -7.05
N ILE A 116 -1.41 -5.90 -5.89
CA ILE A 116 -2.41 -6.22 -4.85
C ILE A 116 -3.85 -6.07 -5.36
N SER A 117 -4.14 -5.08 -6.21
CA SER A 117 -5.49 -4.90 -6.77
C SER A 117 -5.97 -6.10 -7.59
N ASP A 118 -5.05 -6.87 -8.19
CA ASP A 118 -5.39 -8.01 -9.04
C ASP A 118 -5.66 -9.28 -8.20
N VAL A 119 -5.22 -9.28 -6.94
CA VAL A 119 -5.33 -10.40 -6.00
C VAL A 119 -6.51 -10.21 -5.05
N ILE A 120 -6.75 -8.97 -4.60
CA ILE A 120 -7.72 -8.65 -3.55
C ILE A 120 -9.03 -8.07 -4.13
N GLY A 121 -9.02 -7.66 -5.40
CA GLY A 121 -10.17 -7.13 -6.14
C GLY A 121 -11.05 -8.17 -6.84
N ARG A 122 -11.08 -9.43 -6.37
CA ARG A 122 -11.96 -10.49 -6.89
C ARG A 122 -12.96 -10.96 -5.85
#